data_AF-A0A523TMJ9-F1
#
_entry.id   AF-A0A523TMJ9-F1
#
_cell.length_a   1.000
_cell.length_b   1.000
_cell.length_c   1.000
_cell.angle_alpha   90.00
_cell.angle_beta   90.00
_cell.angle_gamma   90.00
#
_symmetry.space_group_name_H-M   'P 1'
#
loop_
_entity.id
_entity.type
_entity.pdbx_description
1 polymer ?
#
loop_
_entity_poly.entity_id
_entity_poly.type
_entity_poly.pdbx_seq_one_letter_code
_entity_poly.pdbx_strand_id
1 'polypeptide(L)'
;MKEKIEINTMIARNVYSTESFQFVKKVLKKLYDFEVPEKAKEIHKQNKLYDYTDEFRLFSYKEQGVKYHSYYKIHEKDSTIPSFYSISNESFGFPDFWIKFTISSQEGLILELNSKDKKLLEKTVALFEKEFGYCRKQSQDEIFDELIHEIRTYGTEDDGEIGIKKGMKAIEIYPQDFWARFYLGCSLALNGQHEKAIEHLLLATRLDPKNYDAFYNLAKTYLELKELGSAKDAMLKAHKLAMKNHAINYYLAAIFEKLAEKKEAKKYYQIAIETSPEKQPKTKRHIQSFLKKAEKGLQRVTK
;
A
#
# COMPACT_ATOMS: atom_id res chain seq x y z
N MET A 1 1.60 -24.60 6.93
CA MET A 1 1.04 -24.00 5.69
C MET A 1 0.26 -22.76 6.09
N LYS A 2 0.14 -21.73 5.23
CA LYS A 2 -0.78 -20.61 5.50
C LYS A 2 -2.22 -21.15 5.43
N GLU A 3 -3.09 -20.83 6.39
CA GLU A 3 -4.53 -20.85 6.11
C GLU A 3 -4.78 -19.74 5.07
N LYS A 4 -5.23 -20.10 3.87
CA LYS A 4 -5.60 -19.12 2.85
C LYS A 4 -6.96 -18.52 3.20
N ILE A 5 -7.02 -17.20 3.31
CA ILE A 5 -8.24 -16.45 3.56
C ILE A 5 -8.84 -16.11 2.18
N GLU A 6 -9.96 -16.73 1.83
CA GLU A 6 -10.53 -16.63 0.47
C GLU A 6 -11.43 -15.39 0.34
N ILE A 7 -10.82 -14.21 0.16
CA ILE A 7 -11.56 -13.04 -0.32
C ILE A 7 -12.06 -13.33 -1.74
N ASN A 8 -13.37 -13.16 -1.92
CA ASN A 8 -14.02 -13.09 -3.22
C ASN A 8 -14.38 -11.63 -3.48
N THR A 9 -13.67 -10.97 -4.40
CA THR A 9 -14.13 -9.71 -4.98
C THR A 9 -14.99 -10.00 -6.20
N MET A 10 -16.15 -9.38 -6.27
CA MET A 10 -17.14 -9.50 -7.32
C MET A 10 -17.50 -8.11 -7.87
N ILE A 11 -17.45 -7.96 -9.20
CA ILE A 11 -17.72 -6.69 -9.89
C ILE A 11 -18.91 -6.87 -10.84
N ALA A 12 -19.89 -5.96 -10.76
CA ALA A 12 -21.00 -5.82 -11.71
C ALA A 12 -21.02 -4.38 -12.26
N ARG A 13 -20.68 -4.22 -13.53
CA ARG A 13 -20.64 -2.93 -14.23
C ARG A 13 -22.05 -2.47 -14.64
N ASN A 14 -22.22 -1.17 -14.80
CA ASN A 14 -23.46 -0.52 -15.29
C ASN A 14 -24.72 -0.76 -14.42
N VAL A 15 -24.56 -1.18 -13.17
CA VAL A 15 -25.66 -1.30 -12.19
C VAL A 15 -25.96 0.07 -11.58
N TYR A 16 -27.23 0.45 -11.48
CA TYR A 16 -27.61 1.72 -10.84
C TYR A 16 -27.42 1.67 -9.31
N SER A 17 -27.27 2.83 -8.67
CA SER A 17 -27.09 2.93 -7.21
C SER A 17 -28.28 2.32 -6.45
N THR A 18 -29.50 2.56 -6.92
CA THR A 18 -30.75 2.04 -6.35
C THR A 18 -30.81 0.51 -6.41
N GLU A 19 -30.49 -0.09 -7.56
CA GLU A 19 -30.41 -1.55 -7.76
C GLU A 19 -29.34 -2.16 -6.85
N SER A 20 -28.16 -1.53 -6.80
CA SER A 20 -27.06 -1.90 -5.91
C SER A 20 -27.50 -1.94 -4.44
N PHE A 21 -28.19 -0.91 -3.96
CA PHE A 21 -28.70 -0.86 -2.58
C PHE A 21 -29.77 -1.93 -2.31
N GLN A 22 -30.67 -2.23 -3.26
CA GLN A 22 -31.65 -3.31 -3.09
C GLN A 22 -30.97 -4.68 -3.05
N PHE A 23 -29.94 -4.90 -3.86
CA PHE A 23 -29.11 -6.10 -3.80
C PHE A 23 -28.40 -6.24 -2.45
N VAL A 24 -27.82 -5.16 -1.90
CA VAL A 24 -27.23 -5.15 -0.54
C VAL A 24 -28.28 -5.54 0.52
N LYS A 25 -29.49 -4.96 0.49
CA LYS A 25 -30.60 -5.35 1.38
C LYS A 25 -30.95 -6.85 1.24
N LYS A 26 -30.95 -7.37 0.01
CA LYS A 26 -31.24 -8.79 -0.35
C LYS A 26 -30.17 -9.77 0.11
N VAL A 27 -28.89 -9.39 0.03
CA VAL A 27 -27.74 -10.16 0.56
C VAL A 27 -27.82 -10.20 2.08
N LEU A 28 -27.87 -9.04 2.75
CA LEU A 28 -27.85 -8.98 4.22
C LEU A 28 -29.03 -9.75 4.84
N LYS A 29 -30.25 -9.62 4.31
CA LYS A 29 -31.43 -10.38 4.77
C LYS A 29 -31.34 -11.90 4.56
N LYS A 30 -30.45 -12.38 3.69
CA LYS A 30 -30.17 -13.82 3.51
C LYS A 30 -29.03 -14.34 4.38
N LEU A 31 -28.23 -13.44 4.95
CA LEU A 31 -27.12 -13.76 5.85
C LEU A 31 -27.52 -13.65 7.33
N TYR A 32 -28.50 -12.80 7.64
CA TYR A 32 -28.95 -12.51 9.00
C TYR A 32 -30.48 -12.43 9.09
N ASP A 33 -31.07 -13.11 10.07
CA ASP A 33 -32.41 -12.80 10.57
C ASP A 33 -32.37 -11.50 11.39
N PHE A 34 -33.30 -10.58 11.13
CA PHE A 34 -33.24 -9.21 11.63
C PHE A 34 -34.48 -8.77 12.43
N GLU A 35 -34.23 -8.34 13.67
CA GLU A 35 -35.07 -7.40 14.44
C GLU A 35 -34.19 -6.31 15.06
N VAL A 36 -34.77 -5.12 15.31
CA VAL A 36 -34.03 -3.89 15.69
C VAL A 36 -34.40 -3.43 17.11
N PRO A 37 -33.45 -3.34 18.08
CA PRO A 37 -33.75 -2.94 19.46
C PRO A 37 -33.92 -1.42 19.67
N GLU A 38 -34.84 -1.02 20.56
CA GLU A 38 -35.10 0.38 20.94
C GLU A 38 -33.85 1.17 21.37
N LYS A 39 -32.89 0.54 22.05
CA LYS A 39 -31.71 1.24 22.62
C LYS A 39 -30.83 1.94 21.56
N ALA A 40 -30.91 1.51 20.29
CA ALA A 40 -30.25 2.22 19.18
C ALA A 40 -30.83 3.64 18.94
N LYS A 41 -32.13 3.85 19.21
CA LYS A 41 -32.81 5.15 19.11
C LYS A 41 -32.42 6.11 20.24
N GLU A 42 -31.97 5.58 21.37
CA GLU A 42 -31.56 6.36 22.54
C GLU A 42 -30.18 6.99 22.36
N ILE A 43 -29.21 6.23 21.85
CA ILE A 43 -27.86 6.72 21.51
C ILE A 43 -27.93 7.84 20.45
N HIS A 44 -28.87 7.72 19.50
CA HIS A 44 -29.15 8.74 18.48
C HIS A 44 -29.62 10.09 19.10
N LYS A 45 -30.36 10.08 20.22
CA LYS A 45 -30.80 11.32 20.90
C LYS A 45 -29.69 12.09 21.63
N GLN A 46 -28.56 11.44 21.94
CA GLN A 46 -27.47 12.07 22.70
C GLN A 46 -26.48 12.81 21.81
N ASN A 47 -26.18 12.29 20.61
CA ASN A 47 -25.23 12.88 19.66
C ASN A 47 -25.87 14.00 18.79
N LYS A 48 -26.40 15.03 19.43
CA LYS A 48 -27.22 16.12 18.85
C LYS A 48 -26.54 17.07 17.84
N LEU A 49 -25.30 16.82 17.41
CA LEU A 49 -24.49 17.83 16.70
C LEU A 49 -24.74 17.93 15.18
N TYR A 50 -25.45 16.97 14.58
CA TYR A 50 -25.73 16.96 13.14
C TYR A 50 -27.14 16.45 12.85
N ASP A 51 -27.86 17.15 11.97
CA ASP A 51 -29.19 16.77 11.52
C ASP A 51 -29.09 15.89 10.26
N TYR A 52 -29.54 14.63 10.36
CA TYR A 52 -29.33 13.60 9.35
C TYR A 52 -30.61 12.78 9.12
N THR A 53 -31.56 13.31 8.36
CA THR A 53 -32.69 12.52 7.85
C THR A 53 -32.29 11.64 6.66
N ASP A 54 -32.90 10.46 6.58
CA ASP A 54 -32.96 9.51 5.45
C ASP A 54 -31.69 8.71 5.09
N GLU A 55 -31.93 7.45 4.68
CA GLU A 55 -31.09 6.23 4.52
C GLU A 55 -29.53 6.36 4.58
N PHE A 56 -28.78 5.45 5.20
CA PHE A 56 -28.99 4.00 5.37
C PHE A 56 -28.16 3.45 6.57
N ARG A 57 -28.75 2.81 7.60
CA ARG A 57 -28.04 2.33 8.82
C ARG A 57 -28.72 1.11 9.53
N LEU A 58 -28.04 -0.04 9.71
CA LEU A 58 -28.38 -1.23 10.57
C LEU A 58 -27.06 -1.77 11.21
N PHE A 59 -26.91 -2.55 12.31
CA PHE A 59 -27.56 -3.76 12.88
C PHE A 59 -27.17 -3.97 14.40
N SER A 60 -27.17 -5.18 15.06
CA SER A 60 -26.46 -5.39 16.39
C SER A 60 -26.18 -6.85 16.93
N TYR A 61 -25.09 -7.11 17.72
CA TYR A 61 -24.71 -8.37 18.48
C TYR A 61 -24.57 -8.26 20.04
N LYS A 62 -24.91 -9.29 20.87
CA LYS A 62 -24.99 -9.23 22.37
C LYS A 62 -23.71 -9.61 23.18
N GLU A 63 -23.27 -8.78 24.15
CA GLU A 63 -22.27 -9.08 25.23
C GLU A 63 -22.87 -8.85 26.64
N GLN A 64 -22.61 -9.72 27.63
CA GLN A 64 -23.44 -9.92 28.85
C GLN A 64 -24.96 -10.05 28.58
N GLY A 65 -25.36 -10.14 27.31
CA GLY A 65 -26.75 -10.01 26.88
C GLY A 65 -27.18 -8.63 26.34
N VAL A 66 -26.28 -7.74 25.89
CA VAL A 66 -26.59 -6.35 25.42
C VAL A 66 -25.88 -5.99 24.10
N LYS A 67 -26.54 -5.28 23.17
CA LYS A 67 -26.32 -5.38 21.69
C LYS A 67 -25.54 -4.21 21.00
N TYR A 68 -24.60 -4.45 20.04
CA TYR A 68 -23.71 -3.45 19.35
C TYR A 68 -23.49 -3.66 17.81
N HIS A 69 -23.37 -2.61 16.94
CA HIS A 69 -22.74 -2.54 15.56
C HIS A 69 -22.62 -1.05 15.03
N SER A 70 -22.12 -0.78 13.78
CA SER A 70 -21.68 0.56 13.23
C SER A 70 -22.09 0.89 11.74
N TYR A 71 -21.90 2.16 11.23
CA TYR A 71 -22.58 2.68 9.99
C TYR A 71 -22.11 4.03 9.33
N TYR A 72 -22.36 4.27 8.00
CA TYR A 72 -22.15 5.56 7.24
C TYR A 72 -23.21 5.95 6.14
N LYS A 73 -23.15 7.17 5.54
CA LYS A 73 -24.13 7.82 4.61
C LYS A 73 -23.47 8.67 3.47
N ILE A 74 -24.23 9.05 2.42
CA ILE A 74 -23.87 9.93 1.26
C ILE A 74 -24.78 11.19 1.20
N HIS A 75 -24.39 12.25 0.47
CA HIS A 75 -25.21 13.43 0.14
C HIS A 75 -25.78 13.37 -1.28
N GLU A 76 -27.06 13.70 -1.44
CA GLU A 76 -27.66 14.17 -2.71
C GLU A 76 -28.20 15.59 -2.53
N LYS A 77 -27.61 16.56 -3.24
CA LYS A 77 -28.25 17.79 -3.77
C LYS A 77 -27.25 18.55 -4.64
N ASP A 78 -27.78 19.25 -5.62
CA ASP A 78 -27.11 20.11 -6.62
C ASP A 78 -25.98 19.47 -7.45
N SER A 79 -26.33 19.01 -8.66
CA SER A 79 -26.00 19.72 -9.91
C SER A 79 -26.24 18.86 -11.17
N THR A 80 -26.45 19.52 -12.31
CA THR A 80 -26.58 18.91 -13.65
C THR A 80 -25.22 18.59 -14.30
N ILE A 81 -24.24 18.17 -13.50
CA ILE A 81 -22.84 17.91 -13.91
C ILE A 81 -22.40 16.56 -13.31
N PRO A 82 -21.75 15.66 -14.07
CA PRO A 82 -21.37 14.32 -13.58
C PRO A 82 -20.16 14.37 -12.63
N SER A 83 -20.40 14.80 -11.40
CA SER A 83 -19.42 14.80 -10.31
C SER A 83 -19.11 13.37 -9.83
N PHE A 84 -17.84 13.12 -9.48
CA PHE A 84 -17.35 11.79 -9.11
C PHE A 84 -17.88 11.34 -7.75
N TYR A 85 -18.65 10.25 -7.71
CA TYR A 85 -19.05 9.58 -6.47
C TYR A 85 -18.37 8.21 -6.37
N SER A 86 -17.29 8.14 -5.58
CA SER A 86 -16.66 6.89 -5.14
C SER A 86 -17.12 6.57 -3.71
N ILE A 87 -18.13 5.71 -3.59
CA ILE A 87 -18.74 5.38 -2.29
C ILE A 87 -18.00 4.18 -1.70
N SER A 88 -16.89 4.43 -1.00
CA SER A 88 -16.13 3.41 -0.28
C SER A 88 -16.45 3.41 1.22
N ASN A 89 -17.47 2.65 1.64
CA ASN A 89 -17.89 2.56 3.04
C ASN A 89 -17.74 1.12 3.61
N GLU A 90 -16.63 0.95 4.33
CA GLU A 90 -16.39 0.01 5.45
C GLU A 90 -16.46 -1.52 5.25
N SER A 91 -15.69 -2.21 6.11
CA SER A 91 -15.61 -3.66 6.21
C SER A 91 -16.41 -4.16 7.42
N PHE A 92 -17.38 -5.04 7.20
CA PHE A 92 -18.29 -5.57 8.22
C PHE A 92 -17.62 -6.67 9.07
N GLY A 93 -16.62 -6.29 9.87
CA GLY A 93 -15.71 -7.21 10.56
C GLY A 93 -16.27 -8.01 11.74
N PHE A 94 -16.49 -9.31 11.53
CA PHE A 94 -16.28 -10.36 12.53
C PHE A 94 -14.85 -10.95 12.34
N PRO A 95 -14.27 -11.65 13.33
CA PRO A 95 -12.93 -12.24 13.20
C PRO A 95 -12.79 -13.23 12.02
N ASP A 96 -13.87 -13.93 11.66
CA ASP A 96 -13.90 -14.98 10.64
C ASP A 96 -14.81 -14.67 9.42
N PHE A 97 -15.43 -13.48 9.39
CA PHE A 97 -16.34 -13.07 8.33
C PHE A 97 -16.35 -11.55 8.14
N TRP A 98 -16.25 -11.07 6.90
CA TRP A 98 -16.62 -9.70 6.57
C TRP A 98 -17.16 -9.55 5.15
N ILE A 99 -17.95 -8.51 4.94
CA ILE A 99 -18.47 -8.03 3.67
C ILE A 99 -18.11 -6.54 3.55
N LYS A 100 -17.94 -6.05 2.32
CA LYS A 100 -17.78 -4.63 1.98
C LYS A 100 -18.39 -4.40 0.61
N PHE A 101 -19.08 -3.28 0.43
CA PHE A 101 -19.62 -2.88 -0.86
C PHE A 101 -19.06 -1.51 -1.25
N THR A 102 -18.64 -1.36 -2.50
CA THR A 102 -18.25 -0.09 -3.09
C THR A 102 -19.18 0.18 -4.28
N ILE A 103 -19.82 1.35 -4.30
CA ILE A 103 -20.63 1.79 -5.45
C ILE A 103 -19.88 2.93 -6.13
N SER A 104 -19.64 2.78 -7.43
CA SER A 104 -18.82 3.69 -8.24
C SER A 104 -19.50 3.94 -9.58
N SER A 105 -19.58 5.21 -10.01
CA SER A 105 -20.12 5.56 -11.33
C SER A 105 -19.24 5.09 -12.50
N GLN A 106 -17.99 4.69 -12.23
CA GLN A 106 -17.04 4.18 -13.24
C GLN A 106 -16.96 2.65 -13.25
N GLU A 107 -17.10 2.00 -12.09
CA GLU A 107 -16.86 0.56 -11.94
C GLU A 107 -18.15 -0.25 -11.70
N GLY A 108 -19.25 0.43 -11.33
CA GLY A 108 -20.52 -0.17 -10.95
C GLY A 108 -20.55 -0.58 -9.48
N LEU A 109 -21.12 -1.76 -9.19
CA LEU A 109 -21.13 -2.37 -7.87
C LEU A 109 -19.93 -3.31 -7.73
N ILE A 110 -19.11 -3.06 -6.72
CA ILE A 110 -18.09 -3.99 -6.23
C ILE A 110 -18.55 -4.56 -4.88
N LEU A 111 -18.59 -5.88 -4.75
CA LEU A 111 -18.74 -6.61 -3.49
C LEU A 111 -17.43 -7.34 -3.18
N GLU A 112 -16.75 -6.94 -2.12
CA GLU A 112 -15.65 -7.70 -1.52
C GLU A 112 -16.19 -8.49 -0.32
N LEU A 113 -16.00 -9.81 -0.27
CA LEU A 113 -16.30 -10.57 0.95
C LEU A 113 -15.25 -11.61 1.31
N ASN A 114 -15.15 -11.88 2.61
CA ASN A 114 -14.27 -12.84 3.24
C ASN A 114 -15.10 -13.74 4.17
N SER A 115 -14.93 -15.06 4.12
CA SER A 115 -15.52 -15.98 5.09
C SER A 115 -14.70 -17.26 5.24
N LYS A 116 -14.70 -17.85 6.45
CA LYS A 116 -14.32 -19.26 6.63
C LYS A 116 -15.43 -20.25 6.23
N ASP A 117 -16.70 -19.81 6.11
CA ASP A 117 -17.77 -20.67 5.59
C ASP A 117 -17.83 -20.60 4.05
N LYS A 118 -17.26 -21.62 3.41
CA LYS A 118 -17.29 -21.76 1.95
C LYS A 118 -18.71 -21.82 1.38
N LYS A 119 -19.69 -22.40 2.10
CA LYS A 119 -21.09 -22.44 1.63
C LYS A 119 -21.74 -21.05 1.69
N LEU A 120 -21.25 -20.16 2.55
CA LEU A 120 -21.68 -18.76 2.62
C LEU A 120 -21.12 -17.96 1.45
N LEU A 121 -19.84 -18.18 1.09
CA LEU A 121 -19.21 -17.64 -0.12
C LEU A 121 -19.99 -18.10 -1.36
N GLU A 122 -20.16 -19.40 -1.56
CA GLU A 122 -20.88 -20.01 -2.69
C GLU A 122 -22.32 -19.45 -2.83
N LYS A 123 -23.07 -19.35 -1.73
CA LYS A 123 -24.43 -18.76 -1.72
C LYS A 123 -24.45 -17.28 -2.09
N THR A 124 -23.45 -16.50 -1.65
CA THR A 124 -23.38 -15.06 -1.90
C THR A 124 -22.96 -14.79 -3.34
N VAL A 125 -22.00 -15.56 -3.84
CA VAL A 125 -21.58 -15.58 -5.25
C VAL A 125 -22.75 -15.94 -6.17
N ALA A 126 -23.44 -17.06 -5.92
CA ALA A 126 -24.57 -17.48 -6.76
C ALA A 126 -25.77 -16.51 -6.69
N LEU A 127 -25.87 -15.70 -5.63
CA LEU A 127 -26.85 -14.62 -5.54
C LEU A 127 -26.45 -13.41 -6.39
N PHE A 128 -25.17 -13.04 -6.40
CA PHE A 128 -24.61 -11.96 -7.22
C PHE A 128 -24.69 -12.30 -8.72
N GLU A 129 -24.24 -13.50 -9.11
CA GLU A 129 -24.32 -14.00 -10.48
C GLU A 129 -25.76 -14.11 -10.99
N LYS A 130 -26.71 -14.47 -10.12
CA LYS A 130 -28.14 -14.49 -10.48
C LYS A 130 -28.72 -13.11 -10.74
N GLU A 131 -28.26 -12.07 -10.04
CA GLU A 131 -28.81 -10.72 -10.17
C GLU A 131 -28.16 -9.93 -11.32
N PHE A 132 -26.85 -10.13 -11.55
CA PHE A 132 -26.04 -9.31 -12.47
C PHE A 132 -25.39 -10.08 -13.63
N GLY A 133 -25.57 -11.41 -13.71
CA GLY A 133 -25.01 -12.24 -14.77
C GLY A 133 -23.54 -12.60 -14.55
N TYR A 134 -22.69 -12.37 -15.55
CA TYR A 134 -21.26 -12.70 -15.44
C TYR A 134 -20.52 -11.74 -14.50
N CYS A 135 -19.81 -12.32 -13.54
CA CYS A 135 -19.01 -11.58 -12.58
C CYS A 135 -17.54 -12.02 -12.62
N ARG A 136 -16.60 -11.07 -12.73
CA ARG A 136 -15.18 -11.35 -12.47
C ARG A 136 -15.03 -11.59 -10.97
N LYS A 137 -14.68 -12.82 -10.60
CA LYS A 137 -14.14 -13.16 -9.28
C LYS A 137 -12.66 -12.78 -9.28
N GLN A 138 -12.19 -12.16 -8.20
CA GLN A 138 -10.76 -12.04 -7.91
C GLN A 138 -10.48 -12.62 -6.53
N SER A 139 -9.43 -13.44 -6.44
CA SER A 139 -8.88 -13.98 -5.20
C SER A 139 -7.99 -12.98 -4.45
N GLN A 140 -7.66 -13.25 -3.18
CA GLN A 140 -6.62 -12.48 -2.46
C GLN A 140 -5.31 -12.41 -3.24
N ASP A 141 -4.86 -13.53 -3.81
CA ASP A 141 -3.60 -13.59 -4.55
C ASP A 141 -3.66 -12.68 -5.79
N GLU A 142 -4.75 -12.71 -6.57
CA GLU A 142 -4.92 -11.80 -7.73
C GLU A 142 -4.97 -10.32 -7.35
N ILE A 143 -5.71 -9.96 -6.30
CA ILE A 143 -5.82 -8.58 -5.82
C ILE A 143 -4.45 -8.10 -5.34
N PHE A 144 -3.70 -8.98 -4.66
CA PHE A 144 -2.36 -8.68 -4.19
C PHE A 144 -1.37 -8.50 -5.36
N ASP A 145 -1.39 -9.39 -6.36
CA ASP A 145 -0.54 -9.27 -7.56
C ASP A 145 -0.86 -8.01 -8.37
N GLU A 146 -2.14 -7.63 -8.48
CA GLU A 146 -2.57 -6.37 -9.11
C GLU A 146 -2.06 -5.15 -8.32
N LEU A 147 -2.19 -5.14 -6.99
CA LEU A 147 -1.63 -4.10 -6.12
C LEU A 147 -0.10 -4.00 -6.25
N ILE A 148 0.63 -5.12 -6.20
CA ILE A 148 2.10 -5.14 -6.35
C ILE A 148 2.53 -4.65 -7.74
N HIS A 149 1.80 -5.02 -8.79
CA HIS A 149 2.05 -4.51 -10.13
C HIS A 149 1.87 -2.98 -10.17
N GLU A 150 0.77 -2.45 -9.63
CA GLU A 150 0.50 -1.01 -9.59
C GLU A 150 1.55 -0.22 -8.80
N ILE A 151 1.92 -0.66 -7.58
CA ILE A 151 2.90 0.07 -6.77
C ILE A 151 4.28 0.06 -7.46
N ARG A 152 4.66 -1.05 -8.09
CA ARG A 152 5.92 -1.19 -8.82
C ARG A 152 5.99 -0.30 -10.07
N THR A 153 4.86 0.00 -10.70
CA THR A 153 4.78 0.88 -11.87
C THR A 153 4.66 2.34 -11.43
N TYR A 154 3.56 2.70 -10.77
CA TYR A 154 3.23 4.10 -10.45
C TYR A 154 3.95 4.64 -9.22
N GLY A 155 4.22 3.79 -8.22
CA GLY A 155 4.93 4.18 -6.98
C GLY A 155 6.42 4.50 -7.17
N THR A 156 6.92 4.49 -8.41
CA THR A 156 8.26 4.92 -8.81
C THR A 156 8.28 6.10 -9.80
N GLU A 157 7.12 6.56 -10.27
CA GLU A 157 6.98 7.59 -11.32
C GLU A 157 6.34 8.87 -10.74
N ASP A 158 7.03 9.48 -9.77
CA ASP A 158 6.63 10.63 -8.93
C ASP A 158 5.34 10.49 -8.08
N ASP A 159 4.39 9.61 -8.41
CA ASP A 159 3.12 9.39 -7.68
C ASP A 159 3.27 8.60 -6.35
N GLY A 160 4.07 9.14 -5.43
CA GLY A 160 4.35 8.55 -4.11
C GLY A 160 3.10 8.26 -3.28
N GLU A 161 2.07 9.13 -3.32
CA GLU A 161 0.82 8.92 -2.58
C GLU A 161 0.02 7.70 -3.08
N ILE A 162 0.00 7.45 -4.38
CA ILE A 162 -0.66 6.27 -4.97
C ILE A 162 0.06 5.00 -4.50
N GLY A 163 1.41 5.02 -4.56
CA GLY A 163 2.24 3.92 -4.09
C GLY A 163 2.03 3.61 -2.60
N ILE A 164 1.91 4.65 -1.75
CA ILE A 164 1.58 4.49 -0.32
C ILE A 164 0.18 3.87 -0.15
N LYS A 165 -0.84 4.42 -0.81
CA LYS A 165 -2.24 3.97 -0.70
C LYS A 165 -2.42 2.51 -1.12
N LYS A 166 -1.75 2.09 -2.19
CA LYS A 166 -1.77 0.71 -2.70
C LYS A 166 -0.90 -0.21 -1.84
N GLY A 167 0.26 0.26 -1.38
CA GLY A 167 1.16 -0.47 -0.48
C GLY A 167 0.54 -0.77 0.88
N MET A 168 -0.23 0.16 1.45
CA MET A 168 -0.98 -0.07 2.70
C MET A 168 -1.97 -1.22 2.55
N LYS A 169 -2.77 -1.26 1.47
CA LYS A 169 -3.65 -2.40 1.15
C LYS A 169 -2.87 -3.70 0.96
N ALA A 170 -1.71 -3.66 0.31
CA ALA A 170 -0.90 -4.86 0.09
C ALA A 170 -0.43 -5.47 1.42
N ILE A 171 -0.05 -4.65 2.41
CA ILE A 171 0.32 -5.14 3.75
C ILE A 171 -0.88 -5.47 4.66
N GLU A 172 -2.10 -5.03 4.33
CA GLU A 172 -3.33 -5.53 4.98
C GLU A 172 -3.62 -6.98 4.56
N ILE A 173 -3.41 -7.31 3.27
CA ILE A 173 -3.55 -8.68 2.75
C ILE A 173 -2.40 -9.57 3.22
N TYR A 174 -1.14 -9.19 2.94
CA TYR A 174 0.05 -9.94 3.35
C TYR A 174 1.05 -9.08 4.14
N PRO A 175 0.87 -8.94 5.48
CA PRO A 175 1.70 -8.09 6.34
C PRO A 175 3.20 -8.41 6.37
N GLN A 176 3.58 -9.62 5.93
CA GLN A 176 4.94 -10.15 5.91
C GLN A 176 5.43 -10.47 4.48
N ASP A 177 4.81 -9.91 3.45
CA ASP A 177 5.38 -10.00 2.10
C ASP A 177 6.56 -9.01 1.92
N PHE A 178 7.61 -9.47 1.25
CA PHE A 178 8.81 -8.69 0.98
C PHE A 178 8.53 -7.49 0.06
N TRP A 179 7.85 -7.72 -1.06
CA TRP A 179 7.60 -6.69 -2.07
C TRP A 179 6.60 -5.65 -1.57
N ALA A 180 5.55 -6.06 -0.85
CA ALA A 180 4.62 -5.13 -0.22
C ALA A 180 5.33 -4.18 0.77
N ARG A 181 6.23 -4.71 1.61
CA ARG A 181 7.03 -3.91 2.56
C ARG A 181 8.06 -3.04 1.85
N PHE A 182 8.76 -3.59 0.86
CA PHE A 182 9.78 -2.89 0.08
C PHE A 182 9.18 -1.70 -0.69
N TYR A 183 8.15 -1.93 -1.51
CA TYR A 183 7.57 -0.90 -2.34
C TYR A 183 6.86 0.18 -1.53
N LEU A 184 6.12 -0.18 -0.47
CA LEU A 184 5.55 0.82 0.46
C LEU A 184 6.65 1.68 1.11
N GLY A 185 7.78 1.07 1.51
CA GLY A 185 8.94 1.79 2.01
C GLY A 185 9.54 2.76 0.98
N CYS A 186 9.69 2.33 -0.27
CA CYS A 186 10.14 3.18 -1.37
C CYS A 186 9.19 4.36 -1.66
N SER A 187 7.87 4.12 -1.68
CA SER A 187 6.88 5.19 -1.91
C SER A 187 6.81 6.17 -0.74
N LEU A 188 6.92 5.70 0.51
CA LEU A 188 7.08 6.57 1.69
C LEU A 188 8.34 7.44 1.59
N ALA A 189 9.47 6.89 1.13
CA ALA A 189 10.72 7.63 0.98
C ALA A 189 10.64 8.70 -0.14
N LEU A 190 9.97 8.38 -1.26
CA LEU A 190 9.68 9.32 -2.34
C LEU A 190 8.80 10.48 -1.86
N ASN A 191 7.81 10.18 -1.01
CA ASN A 191 6.89 11.15 -0.41
C ASN A 191 7.48 11.90 0.81
N GLY A 192 8.80 11.85 1.04
CA GLY A 192 9.47 12.52 2.16
C GLY A 192 9.19 11.96 3.57
N GLN A 193 8.43 10.86 3.69
CA GLN A 193 8.09 10.22 4.97
C GLN A 193 9.19 9.22 5.38
N HIS A 194 10.41 9.73 5.52
CA HIS A 194 11.64 8.94 5.58
C HIS A 194 11.72 8.01 6.80
N GLU A 195 11.23 8.42 7.97
CA GLU A 195 11.24 7.61 9.20
C GLU A 195 10.35 6.37 9.04
N LYS A 196 9.13 6.55 8.53
CA LYS A 196 8.21 5.43 8.22
C LYS A 196 8.78 4.54 7.11
N ALA A 197 9.41 5.14 6.10
CA ALA A 197 10.08 4.38 5.05
C ALA A 197 11.18 3.46 5.61
N ILE A 198 11.98 3.94 6.57
CA ILE A 198 12.98 3.15 7.28
C ILE A 198 12.34 1.97 8.02
N GLU A 199 11.22 2.14 8.73
CA GLU A 199 10.52 1.02 9.39
C GLU A 199 10.15 -0.10 8.40
N HIS A 200 9.56 0.27 7.26
CA HIS A 200 9.12 -0.69 6.23
C HIS A 200 10.31 -1.33 5.48
N LEU A 201 11.36 -0.58 5.18
CA LEU A 201 12.59 -1.09 4.55
C LEU A 201 13.42 -1.96 5.53
N LEU A 202 13.39 -1.67 6.84
CA LEU A 202 13.95 -2.54 7.87
C LEU A 202 13.16 -3.84 8.05
N LEU A 203 11.87 -3.88 7.71
CA LEU A 203 11.12 -5.14 7.61
C LEU A 203 11.48 -5.88 6.31
N ALA A 204 11.51 -5.20 5.17
CA ALA A 204 11.90 -5.81 3.89
C ALA A 204 13.30 -6.46 3.95
N THR A 205 14.30 -5.78 4.50
CA THR A 205 15.67 -6.32 4.70
C THR A 205 15.78 -7.45 5.73
N ARG A 206 14.73 -7.69 6.54
CA ARG A 206 14.60 -8.89 7.40
C ARG A 206 13.86 -10.03 6.71
N LEU A 207 12.95 -9.72 5.78
CA LEU A 207 12.19 -10.71 5.00
C LEU A 207 13.03 -11.30 3.85
N ASP A 208 13.81 -10.48 3.14
CA ASP A 208 14.87 -10.95 2.25
C ASP A 208 16.21 -10.27 2.57
N PRO A 209 17.08 -10.91 3.36
CA PRO A 209 18.42 -10.39 3.70
C PRO A 209 19.45 -10.56 2.56
N LYS A 210 19.06 -11.07 1.38
CA LYS A 210 19.90 -11.16 0.17
C LYS A 210 19.52 -10.14 -0.90
N ASN A 211 18.39 -9.44 -0.76
CA ASN A 211 17.98 -8.40 -1.68
C ASN A 211 18.80 -7.12 -1.49
N TYR A 212 19.66 -6.78 -2.46
CA TYR A 212 20.50 -5.58 -2.36
C TYR A 212 19.72 -4.27 -2.54
N ASP A 213 18.61 -4.26 -3.29
CA ASP A 213 17.79 -3.07 -3.55
C ASP A 213 17.09 -2.58 -2.27
N ALA A 214 16.70 -3.50 -1.38
CA ALA A 214 16.17 -3.17 -0.07
C ALA A 214 17.20 -2.43 0.80
N PHE A 215 18.44 -2.92 0.86
CA PHE A 215 19.54 -2.24 1.58
C PHE A 215 19.96 -0.92 0.92
N TYR A 216 19.94 -0.85 -0.42
CA TYR A 216 20.25 0.35 -1.19
C TYR A 216 19.24 1.48 -0.95
N ASN A 217 17.94 1.18 -1.00
CA ASN A 217 16.90 2.19 -0.74
C ASN A 217 16.82 2.57 0.74
N LEU A 218 17.07 1.64 1.67
CA LEU A 218 17.24 1.95 3.09
C LEU A 218 18.39 2.95 3.31
N ALA A 219 19.55 2.70 2.68
CA ALA A 219 20.70 3.59 2.77
C ALA A 219 20.48 4.98 2.13
N LYS A 220 19.72 5.05 1.01
CA LYS A 220 19.27 6.32 0.44
C LYS A 220 18.35 7.08 1.42
N THR A 221 17.43 6.38 2.08
CA THR A 221 16.50 7.01 3.03
C THR A 221 17.24 7.58 4.24
N TYR A 222 18.23 6.85 4.78
CA TYR A 222 19.14 7.37 5.80
C TYR A 222 20.00 8.56 5.32
N LEU A 223 20.34 8.65 4.02
CA LEU A 223 21.08 9.79 3.47
C LEU A 223 20.26 11.10 3.48
N GLU A 224 18.95 11.04 3.24
CA GLU A 224 18.06 12.21 3.29
C GLU A 224 17.88 12.70 4.74
N LEU A 225 17.73 11.78 5.70
CA LEU A 225 17.80 12.08 7.14
C LEU A 225 19.20 12.47 7.64
N LYS A 226 20.23 12.41 6.78
CA LYS A 226 21.64 12.70 7.08
C LYS A 226 22.26 11.77 8.13
N GLU A 227 21.67 10.60 8.36
CA GLU A 227 22.24 9.53 9.20
C GLU A 227 23.37 8.81 8.46
N LEU A 228 24.53 9.48 8.35
CA LEU A 228 25.65 9.00 7.54
C LEU A 228 26.22 7.65 8.01
N GLY A 229 26.10 7.31 9.29
CA GLY A 229 26.46 5.99 9.84
C GLY A 229 25.52 4.89 9.34
N SER A 230 24.23 5.03 9.63
CA SER A 230 23.16 4.12 9.19
C SER A 230 23.17 3.93 7.66
N ALA A 231 23.37 5.02 6.91
CA ALA A 231 23.54 4.99 5.46
C ALA A 231 24.78 4.20 5.01
N LYS A 232 25.95 4.39 5.66
CA LYS A 232 27.17 3.65 5.36
C LYS A 232 26.98 2.15 5.57
N ASP A 233 26.43 1.74 6.71
CA ASP A 233 26.27 0.33 7.05
C ASP A 233 25.24 -0.38 6.16
N ALA A 234 24.13 0.27 5.83
CA ALA A 234 23.15 -0.26 4.89
C ALA A 234 23.74 -0.33 3.46
N MET A 235 24.46 0.70 2.99
CA MET A 235 25.03 0.68 1.64
C MET A 235 26.20 -0.31 1.51
N LEU A 236 26.96 -0.56 2.59
CA LEU A 236 27.98 -1.62 2.62
C LEU A 236 27.37 -3.03 2.56
N LYS A 237 26.17 -3.25 3.13
CA LYS A 237 25.42 -4.51 2.94
C LYS A 237 24.97 -4.66 1.48
N ALA A 238 24.42 -3.60 0.88
CA ALA A 238 24.04 -3.59 -0.53
C ALA A 238 25.26 -3.89 -1.44
N HIS A 239 26.42 -3.28 -1.16
CA HIS A 239 27.65 -3.53 -1.90
C HIS A 239 28.15 -4.98 -1.76
N LYS A 240 28.12 -5.58 -0.56
CA LYS A 240 28.50 -7.00 -0.40
C LYS A 240 27.65 -7.95 -1.24
N LEU A 241 26.37 -7.61 -1.45
CA LEU A 241 25.44 -8.39 -2.26
C LEU A 241 25.57 -8.11 -3.78
N ALA A 242 25.94 -6.88 -4.16
CA ALA A 242 26.02 -6.45 -5.56
C ALA A 242 27.27 -5.58 -5.86
N MET A 243 28.47 -6.10 -5.59
CA MET A 243 29.75 -5.37 -5.67
C MET A 243 29.99 -4.65 -7.01
N LYS A 244 29.47 -5.20 -8.13
CA LYS A 244 29.62 -4.65 -9.48
C LYS A 244 28.55 -3.60 -9.85
N ASN A 245 27.66 -3.21 -8.94
CA ASN A 245 26.65 -2.18 -9.21
C ASN A 245 27.26 -0.77 -9.05
N HIS A 246 27.46 -0.10 -10.17
CA HIS A 246 28.03 1.25 -10.24
C HIS A 246 27.25 2.30 -9.42
N ALA A 247 25.92 2.17 -9.29
CA ALA A 247 25.12 3.09 -8.48
C ALA A 247 25.43 2.93 -6.99
N ILE A 248 25.48 1.69 -6.49
CA ILE A 248 25.87 1.40 -5.09
C ILE A 248 27.27 1.94 -4.79
N ASN A 249 28.22 1.73 -5.71
CA ASN A 249 29.59 2.24 -5.56
C ASN A 249 29.64 3.78 -5.59
N TYR A 250 28.85 4.44 -6.43
CA TYR A 250 28.71 5.90 -6.44
C TYR A 250 28.13 6.45 -5.12
N TYR A 251 27.07 5.83 -4.59
CA TYR A 251 26.47 6.26 -3.33
C TYR A 251 27.39 5.98 -2.12
N LEU A 252 28.12 4.86 -2.08
CA LEU A 252 29.18 4.65 -1.08
C LEU A 252 30.20 5.79 -1.13
N ALA A 253 30.69 6.14 -2.30
CA ALA A 253 31.66 7.22 -2.45
C ALA A 253 31.12 8.57 -1.96
N ALA A 254 29.84 8.88 -2.23
CA ALA A 254 29.16 10.08 -1.73
C ALA A 254 28.96 10.07 -0.20
N ILE A 255 28.67 8.90 0.40
CA ILE A 255 28.60 8.73 1.86
C ILE A 255 29.98 8.98 2.48
N PHE A 256 31.05 8.37 1.92
CA PHE A 256 32.41 8.58 2.38
C PHE A 256 32.89 10.04 2.17
N GLU A 257 32.46 10.74 1.10
CA GLU A 257 32.75 12.17 0.93
C GLU A 257 32.07 13.02 2.03
N LYS A 258 30.80 12.74 2.33
CA LYS A 258 30.04 13.40 3.42
C LYS A 258 30.65 13.12 4.82
N LEU A 259 31.22 11.93 5.02
CA LEU A 259 31.97 11.54 6.23
C LEU A 259 33.42 12.08 6.27
N ALA A 260 33.86 12.85 5.26
CA ALA A 260 35.23 13.31 5.06
C ALA A 260 36.30 12.19 4.91
N GLU A 261 35.89 10.93 4.73
CA GLU A 261 36.72 9.74 4.47
C GLU A 261 37.26 9.71 3.02
N LYS A 262 37.96 10.79 2.63
CA LYS A 262 38.36 11.10 1.24
C LYS A 262 39.09 9.98 0.48
N LYS A 263 39.82 9.11 1.19
CA LYS A 263 40.53 7.96 0.58
C LYS A 263 39.54 6.91 0.07
N GLU A 264 38.58 6.50 0.88
CA GLU A 264 37.53 5.54 0.50
C GLU A 264 36.57 6.16 -0.52
N ALA A 265 36.24 7.45 -0.37
CA ALA A 265 35.45 8.18 -1.37
C ALA A 265 36.08 8.12 -2.78
N LYS A 266 37.38 8.39 -2.90
CA LYS A 266 38.13 8.26 -4.17
C LYS A 266 38.03 6.83 -4.73
N LYS A 267 38.34 5.82 -3.92
CA LYS A 267 38.33 4.40 -4.28
C LYS A 267 36.97 3.96 -4.83
N TYR A 268 35.87 4.25 -4.12
CA TYR A 268 34.54 3.86 -4.56
C TYR A 268 34.06 4.63 -5.81
N TYR A 269 34.47 5.90 -6.00
CA TYR A 269 34.24 6.60 -7.27
C TYR A 269 34.98 5.94 -8.45
N GLN A 270 36.20 5.45 -8.26
CA GLN A 270 36.95 4.72 -9.30
C GLN A 270 36.23 3.42 -9.67
N ILE A 271 35.86 2.60 -8.68
CA ILE A 271 35.10 1.34 -8.89
C ILE A 271 33.77 1.64 -9.60
N ALA A 272 33.08 2.73 -9.27
CA ALA A 272 31.85 3.14 -9.94
C ALA A 272 32.05 3.53 -11.42
N ILE A 273 33.19 4.15 -11.77
CA ILE A 273 33.57 4.51 -13.15
C ILE A 273 33.96 3.26 -13.96
N GLU A 274 34.63 2.30 -13.32
CA GLU A 274 35.01 1.01 -13.91
C GLU A 274 33.79 0.11 -14.16
N THR A 275 32.84 0.07 -13.22
CA THR A 275 31.61 -0.73 -13.31
C THR A 275 30.45 -0.05 -14.05
N SER A 276 30.63 1.21 -14.49
CA SER A 276 29.62 1.95 -15.28
C SER A 276 29.41 1.32 -16.66
N PRO A 277 28.17 0.99 -17.08
CA PRO A 277 27.89 0.45 -18.41
C PRO A 277 28.35 1.40 -19.52
N GLU A 278 29.01 0.88 -20.55
CA GLU A 278 29.54 1.69 -21.67
C GLU A 278 28.44 2.47 -22.41
N LYS A 279 27.24 1.89 -22.48
CA LYS A 279 26.03 2.53 -23.04
C LYS A 279 25.56 3.77 -22.25
N GLN A 280 26.15 4.06 -21.08
CA GLN A 280 25.84 5.23 -20.25
C GLN A 280 27.05 6.19 -20.08
N PRO A 281 27.59 6.79 -21.15
CA PRO A 281 28.75 7.67 -21.05
C PRO A 281 28.47 8.95 -20.25
N LYS A 282 27.19 9.38 -20.14
CA LYS A 282 26.78 10.50 -19.29
C LYS A 282 27.02 10.18 -17.80
N THR A 283 26.58 9.01 -17.33
CA THR A 283 26.79 8.52 -15.96
C THR A 283 28.28 8.47 -15.62
N LYS A 284 29.10 7.87 -16.49
CA LYS A 284 30.55 7.78 -16.30
C LYS A 284 31.23 9.16 -16.19
N ARG A 285 30.85 10.13 -17.04
CA ARG A 285 31.33 11.53 -16.97
C ARG A 285 30.86 12.26 -15.70
N HIS A 286 29.65 12.00 -15.22
CA HIS A 286 29.12 12.61 -14.00
C HIS A 286 29.95 12.18 -12.78
N ILE A 287 30.18 10.87 -12.63
CA ILE A 287 31.00 10.30 -11.54
C ILE A 287 32.45 10.80 -11.59
N GLN A 288 33.04 10.93 -12.79
CA GLN A 288 34.38 11.52 -12.99
C GLN A 288 34.50 12.96 -12.46
N SER A 289 33.41 13.74 -12.45
CA SER A 289 33.40 15.10 -11.87
C SER A 289 33.59 15.07 -10.35
N PHE A 290 32.88 14.18 -9.65
CA PHE A 290 33.02 13.99 -8.21
C PHE A 290 34.39 13.42 -7.83
N LEU A 291 34.91 12.45 -8.59
CA LEU A 291 36.28 11.95 -8.40
C LEU A 291 37.32 13.08 -8.42
N LYS A 292 37.26 13.95 -9.44
CA LYS A 292 38.16 15.11 -9.59
C LYS A 292 38.02 16.15 -8.47
N LYS A 293 36.83 16.27 -7.86
CA LYS A 293 36.57 17.09 -6.67
C LYS A 293 37.19 16.46 -5.41
N ALA A 294 36.98 15.16 -5.20
CA ALA A 294 37.56 14.41 -4.07
C ALA A 294 39.10 14.41 -4.10
N GLU A 295 39.72 14.27 -5.28
CA GLU A 295 41.18 14.34 -5.46
C GLU A 295 41.77 15.69 -5.07
N LYS A 296 41.18 16.80 -5.54
CA LYS A 296 41.55 18.15 -5.09
C LYS A 296 41.36 18.32 -3.58
N GLY A 297 40.32 17.70 -3.02
CA GLY A 297 40.06 17.68 -1.58
C GLY A 297 41.09 16.90 -0.77
N LEU A 298 41.75 15.90 -1.37
CA LEU A 298 42.82 15.11 -0.76
C LEU A 298 44.17 15.82 -0.83
N GLN A 299 44.52 16.40 -1.98
CA GLN A 299 45.75 17.17 -2.19
C GLN A 299 45.91 18.39 -1.27
N ARG A 300 44.78 18.91 -0.73
CA ARG A 300 44.71 19.99 0.27
C ARG A 300 44.87 19.52 1.73
N VAL A 301 45.05 18.22 1.97
CA VAL A 301 45.29 17.63 3.30
C VAL A 301 46.70 17.04 3.40
N THR A 302 47.37 16.87 2.26
CA THR A 302 48.75 16.37 2.14
C THR A 302 49.76 17.50 1.82
N LYS A 303 49.39 18.73 2.16
CA LYS A 303 50.17 19.97 2.08
C LYS A 303 49.87 20.81 3.31
#